data_AF-A0A956AYH1-F1
#
_entry.id   AF-A0A956AYH1-F1
#
_cell.length_a   1.000
_cell.length_b   1.000
_cell.length_c   1.000
_cell.angle_alpha   90.00
_cell.angle_beta   90.00
_cell.angle_gamma   90.00
#
_symmetry.space_group_name_H-M   'P 1'
#
loop_
_entity.id
_entity.type
_entity.pdbx_description
1 polymer ?
#
loop_
_entity_poly.entity_id
_entity_poly.type
_entity_poly.pdbx_seq_one_letter_code
_entity_poly.pdbx_strand_id
1 'polypeptide(L)'
;MKHSRIEAALERALTLAAGPDCPPRLAAAMRDAIFPGGGRVRPALTLAVAKACGEDDPAMTDACAAAVELMHCASLVHDDLPC
;
A
#
# COMPACT_ATOMS: atom_id res chain seq x y z
N MET A 1 -11.32 0.34 12.77
CA MET A 1 -11.51 -0.86 11.92
C MET A 1 -10.14 -1.46 11.65
N LYS A 2 -9.94 -2.78 11.83
CA LYS A 2 -8.67 -3.42 11.45
C LYS A 2 -8.72 -3.75 9.95
N HIS A 3 -7.95 -3.04 9.13
CA HIS A 3 -7.90 -3.22 7.66
C HIS A 3 -7.06 -4.44 7.26
N SER A 4 -7.34 -5.62 7.82
CA SER A 4 -6.52 -6.83 7.67
C SER A 4 -6.16 -7.18 6.22
N ARG A 5 -7.13 -7.03 5.30
CA ARG A 5 -6.95 -7.29 3.86
C ARG A 5 -5.97 -6.32 3.19
N ILE A 6 -6.06 -5.03 3.53
CA ILE A 6 -5.20 -3.97 2.98
C ILE A 6 -3.77 -4.11 3.51
N GLU A 7 -3.60 -4.31 4.82
CA GLU A 7 -2.26 -4.49 5.39
C GLU A 7 -1.56 -5.71 4.80
N ALA A 8 -2.29 -6.82 4.61
CA ALA A 8 -1.73 -8.01 3.97
C ALA A 8 -1.34 -7.76 2.50
N ALA A 9 -2.12 -6.97 1.75
CA ALA A 9 -1.80 -6.61 0.37
C ALA A 9 -0.56 -5.71 0.28
N LEU A 10 -0.44 -4.75 1.18
CA LEU A 10 0.75 -3.88 1.30
C LEU A 10 2.00 -4.68 1.68
N GLU A 11 1.90 -5.61 2.63
CA GLU A 11 3.03 -6.45 3.05
C GLU A 11 3.52 -7.35 1.90
N ARG A 12 2.59 -7.92 1.12
CA ARG A 12 2.93 -8.69 -0.09
C ARG A 12 3.64 -7.81 -1.13
N ALA A 13 3.11 -6.62 -1.40
CA ALA A 13 3.70 -5.70 -2.36
C ALA A 13 5.11 -5.24 -1.93
N LEU A 14 5.28 -4.91 -0.64
CA LEU A 14 6.58 -4.54 -0.10
C LEU A 14 7.57 -5.70 -0.13
N THR A 15 7.14 -6.93 0.16
CA THR A 15 8.00 -8.12 0.08
C THR A 15 8.53 -8.34 -1.34
N LEU A 16 7.68 -8.13 -2.35
CA LEU A 16 8.09 -8.22 -3.75
C LEU A 16 9.09 -7.11 -4.14
N ALA A 17 8.86 -5.88 -3.66
CA ALA A 17 9.71 -4.74 -3.98
C ALA A 17 11.04 -4.73 -3.22
N ALA A 18 11.06 -5.19 -1.97
CA ALA A 18 12.23 -5.29 -1.10
C ALA A 18 12.90 -6.67 -1.19
N GLY A 19 13.07 -7.17 -2.42
CA GLY A 19 13.75 -8.44 -2.71
C GLY A 19 15.25 -8.44 -2.37
N PRO A 20 15.96 -9.55 -2.65
CA PRO A 20 17.36 -9.76 -2.25
C PRO A 20 18.35 -8.68 -2.69
N ASP A 21 18.10 -8.06 -3.85
CA ASP A 21 18.98 -7.03 -4.43
C ASP A 21 18.65 -5.60 -3.93
N CYS A 22 17.61 -5.44 -3.11
CA CYS A 22 17.22 -4.12 -2.60
C CYS A 22 18.20 -3.66 -1.50
N PRO A 23 18.79 -2.45 -1.59
CA PRO A 23 19.65 -1.92 -0.55
C PRO A 23 18.96 -1.92 0.82
N PRO A 24 19.59 -2.38 1.91
CA PRO A 24 18.93 -2.51 3.21
C PRO A 24 18.32 -1.21 3.74
N ARG A 25 19.00 -0.08 3.47
CA ARG A 25 18.51 1.25 3.84
C ARG A 25 17.25 1.65 3.08
N LEU A 26 17.16 1.29 1.80
CA LEU A 26 15.98 1.56 0.98
C LEU A 26 14.80 0.69 1.43
N ALA A 27 15.04 -0.61 1.66
CA ALA A 27 14.02 -1.52 2.18
C ALA A 27 13.43 -1.06 3.52
N ALA A 28 14.28 -0.58 4.44
CA ALA A 28 13.84 0.00 5.70
C ALA A 28 13.01 1.28 5.49
N ALA A 29 13.50 2.22 4.67
CA ALA A 29 12.78 3.46 4.39
C ALA A 29 11.41 3.23 3.73
N MET A 30 11.30 2.26 2.81
CA MET A 30 10.02 1.88 2.22
C MET A 30 9.05 1.35 3.28
N ARG A 31 9.51 0.48 4.19
CA ARG A 31 8.67 -0.04 5.29
C ARG A 31 8.18 1.09 6.19
N ASP A 32 9.08 1.99 6.57
CA ASP A 32 8.75 3.12 7.45
C ASP A 32 7.76 4.09 6.79
N ALA A 33 7.86 4.31 5.48
CA ALA A 33 6.92 5.16 4.74
C ALA A 33 5.52 4.53 4.56
N ILE A 34 5.42 3.21 4.48
CA ILE A 34 4.16 2.50 4.21
C ILE A 34 3.38 2.17 5.49
N PHE A 35 4.09 1.89 6.59
CA PHE A 35 3.51 1.41 7.85
C PHE A 35 3.61 2.34 9.08
N PRO A 36 3.60 3.69 8.96
CA PRO A 36 3.53 4.55 10.14
C PRO A 36 2.14 4.52 10.82
N GLY A 37 1.17 3.83 10.20
CA GLY A 37 -0.24 3.85 10.58
C GLY A 37 -1.04 4.86 9.74
N GLY A 38 -2.37 4.85 9.88
CA GLY A 38 -3.23 5.77 9.15
C GLY A 38 -4.66 5.26 8.99
N GLY A 39 -5.54 6.10 8.47
CA GLY A 39 -6.95 5.77 8.27
C GLY A 39 -7.21 4.81 7.10
N ARG A 40 -6.21 4.55 6.25
CA ARG A 40 -6.30 3.69 5.05
C ARG A 40 -7.53 4.02 4.17
N VAL A 41 -7.86 5.30 4.06
CA VAL A 41 -9.12 5.76 3.44
C VAL A 41 -9.15 5.42 1.95
N ARG A 42 -8.04 5.67 1.23
CA ARG A 42 -7.94 5.45 -0.22
C ARG A 42 -8.08 3.96 -0.59
N PRO A 43 -7.28 3.02 -0.03
CA PRO A 43 -7.44 1.60 -0.33
C PRO A 43 -8.77 1.04 0.15
N ALA A 44 -9.33 1.55 1.27
CA ALA A 44 -10.66 1.15 1.71
C ALA A 44 -11.75 1.57 0.72
N LEU A 45 -11.67 2.77 0.13
CA LEU A 45 -12.57 3.22 -0.91
C LEU A 45 -12.45 2.36 -2.17
N THR A 46 -11.22 2.02 -2.59
CA THR A 46 -10.97 1.14 -3.73
C THR A 46 -11.67 -0.22 -3.55
N LEU A 47 -11.51 -0.86 -2.39
CA LEU A 47 -12.17 -2.14 -2.10
C LEU A 47 -13.69 -2.00 -1.96
N ALA A 48 -14.18 -0.88 -1.41
CA ALA A 48 -15.61 -0.64 -1.30
C ALA A 48 -16.27 -0.52 -2.69
N VAL A 49 -15.62 0.17 -3.63
CA VAL A 49 -16.08 0.29 -5.02
C VAL A 49 -16.02 -1.07 -5.73
N ALA A 50 -14.91 -1.80 -5.61
CA ALA A 50 -14.80 -3.14 -6.17
C ALA A 50 -15.92 -4.07 -5.69
N LYS A 51 -16.20 -4.07 -4.38
CA LYS A 51 -17.31 -4.83 -3.79
C LYS A 51 -18.67 -4.38 -4.34
N ALA A 52 -18.91 -3.07 -4.46
CA ALA A 52 -20.16 -2.54 -5.01
C ALA A 52 -20.36 -2.92 -6.49
N CYS A 53 -19.27 -3.10 -7.23
CA CYS A 53 -19.28 -3.56 -8.62
C CYS A 53 -19.31 -5.08 -8.79
N GLY A 54 -19.42 -5.85 -7.70
CA GLY A 54 -19.53 -7.31 -7.75
C GLY A 54 -18.21 -8.05 -7.89
N GLU A 55 -17.15 -7.58 -7.21
CA GLU A 55 -15.82 -8.21 -7.11
C GLU A 55 -15.84 -9.74 -7.33
N ASP A 56 -15.18 -10.18 -8.41
CA ASP A 56 -14.98 -11.57 -8.82
C ASP A 56 -13.52 -12.02 -8.68
N ASP A 57 -12.57 -11.08 -8.66
CA ASP A 57 -11.14 -11.31 -8.40
C ASP A 57 -10.63 -10.49 -7.18
N PRO A 58 -10.62 -11.09 -5.97
CA PRO A 58 -10.07 -10.46 -4.77
C PRO A 58 -8.57 -10.18 -4.81
N ALA A 59 -7.80 -10.94 -5.58
CA ALA A 59 -6.34 -10.77 -5.65
C ALA A 59 -5.98 -9.54 -6.49
N MET A 60 -6.66 -9.35 -7.61
CA MET A 60 -6.52 -8.16 -8.45
C MET A 60 -6.93 -6.90 -7.69
N THR A 61 -8.08 -6.92 -7.02
CA THR A 61 -8.60 -5.77 -6.26
C THR A 61 -7.73 -5.44 -5.03
N ASP A 62 -7.15 -6.44 -4.38
CA ASP A 62 -6.11 -6.25 -3.35
C ASP A 62 -4.88 -5.52 -3.91
N ALA A 63 -4.39 -5.97 -5.07
CA ALA A 63 -3.25 -5.34 -5.73
C ALA A 63 -3.56 -3.90 -6.12
N CYS A 64 -4.77 -3.62 -6.62
CA CYS A 64 -5.24 -2.26 -6.92
C CYS A 64 -5.28 -1.38 -5.67
N ALA A 65 -5.85 -1.87 -4.58
CA ALA A 65 -5.91 -1.12 -3.32
C ALA A 65 -4.50 -0.82 -2.78
N ALA A 66 -3.60 -1.81 -2.80
CA ALA A 66 -2.21 -1.64 -2.42
C ALA A 66 -1.50 -0.61 -3.33
N ALA A 67 -1.67 -0.70 -4.64
CA ALA A 67 -1.05 0.23 -5.59
C ALA A 67 -1.48 1.69 -5.34
N VAL A 68 -2.77 1.93 -5.07
CA VAL A 68 -3.29 3.27 -4.75
C VAL A 68 -2.66 3.82 -3.47
N GLU A 69 -2.56 3.00 -2.42
CA GLU A 69 -1.96 3.43 -1.17
C GLU A 69 -0.43 3.62 -1.29
N LEU A 70 0.27 2.78 -2.06
CA LEU A 70 1.70 2.95 -2.32
C LEU A 70 1.99 4.26 -3.07
N MET A 71 1.19 4.60 -4.07
CA MET A 71 1.29 5.91 -4.75
C MET A 71 1.05 7.07 -3.78
N HIS A 72 0.09 6.93 -2.86
CA HIS A 72 -0.15 7.92 -1.83
C HIS A 72 1.03 8.07 -0.86
N CYS A 73 1.60 6.97 -0.36
CA CYS A 73 2.78 7.01 0.51
C CYS A 73 3.97 7.65 -0.20
N ALA A 74 4.20 7.32 -1.48
CA ALA A 74 5.27 7.91 -2.27
C ALA A 74 5.06 9.43 -2.47
N SER A 75 3.82 9.88 -2.67
CA SER A 75 3.54 11.32 -2.79
C SER A 75 3.87 12.06 -1.49
N LEU A 76 3.48 11.53 -0.34
CA LEU A 76 3.79 12.13 0.97
C LEU A 76 5.29 12.26 1.20
N VAL A 77 6.07 11.22 0.87
CA VAL A 77 7.53 11.28 0.98
C VAL A 77 8.12 12.41 0.14
N HIS A 78 7.59 12.63 -1.08
CA HIS A 78 8.06 13.73 -1.94
C HIS A 78 7.58 15.10 -1.45
N ASP A 79 6.35 15.20 -0.95
CA ASP A 79 5.76 16.44 -0.43
C ASP A 79 6.51 16.95 0.82
N ASP A 80 7.06 16.04 1.62
CA ASP A 80 7.79 16.34 2.87
C ASP A 80 9.29 16.66 2.64
N LEU A 81 9.78 16.63 1.40
CA LEU A 81 11.18 17.00 1.12
C LEU A 81 11.40 18.50 1.33
N PRO A 82 12.54 18.92 1.92
CA PRO A 82 12.87 20.32 2.06
C PRO A 82 13.01 20.99 0.68
N CYS A 83 12.35 22.13 0.52
CA CYS A 83 12.37 22.96 -0.69
C CYS A 83 13.41 24.08 -0.64
#